data_AF-J2EPM3-F1
#
_entry.id   AF-J2EPM3-F1
#
_cell.length_a   1.000
_cell.length_b   1.000
_cell.length_c   1.000
_cell.angle_alpha   90.00
_cell.angle_beta   90.00
_cell.angle_gamma   90.00
#
_symmetry.space_group_name_H-M   'P 1'
#
loop_
_entity.id
_entity.type
_entity.pdbx_description
1 polymer ?
#
loop_
_entity_poly.entity_id
_entity_poly.type
_entity_poly.pdbx_seq_one_letter_code
_entity_poly.pdbx_strand_id
1 'polypeptide(L)'
;MDKKPVDSQNPWLNLRNLTPARIALGRTGTSLPTSAQLDFQYAHAQARDAVHLAFDHQGIRAQLTERGRESLLLHSAAADRHSYLQRPDLGRRLDDASAQILDDYATAHPGGVDMAIVVADGLSALAVHRHTLPFLARLEEQTAADGWSVSPVVLVEQGRVAVADEVAQRLGAKMSVILIGERPGLSSPDSLGLYFTYAPKVGLTDAYRNCISNVRLEGLSYGMAAHRLIYLMREACRRQLSGVNLKDEAQLHTLDAENAADMKGNFLLAPPPS
;
A
#
# COMPACT_ATOMS: atom_id res chain seq x y z
N MET A 1 31.11 11.54 38.32
CA MET A 1 31.41 10.61 37.22
C MET A 1 30.48 10.93 36.07
N ASP A 2 30.89 11.85 35.19
CA ASP A 2 30.19 12.19 33.95
C ASP A 2 30.42 11.08 32.93
N LYS A 3 29.61 10.03 32.97
CA LYS A 3 29.49 9.14 31.81
C LYS A 3 28.64 9.87 30.78
N LYS A 4 29.26 10.30 29.67
CA LYS A 4 28.53 10.84 28.52
C LYS A 4 27.39 9.86 28.15
N PRO A 5 26.13 10.32 28.04
CA PRO A 5 24.97 9.44 27.91
C PRO A 5 24.94 8.65 26.60
N VAL A 6 25.74 9.05 25.61
CA VAL A 6 25.90 8.35 24.33
C VAL A 6 27.40 8.27 24.04
N ASP A 7 27.92 7.06 23.93
CA ASP A 7 29.26 6.83 23.42
C ASP A 7 29.24 7.01 21.90
N SER A 8 29.83 8.09 21.40
CA SER A 8 29.91 8.39 19.97
C SER A 8 30.81 7.42 19.21
N GLN A 9 31.59 6.58 19.91
CA GLN A 9 32.40 5.51 19.32
C GLN A 9 31.68 4.15 19.35
N ASN A 10 30.40 4.10 19.72
CA ASN A 10 29.64 2.85 19.78
C ASN A 10 29.51 2.25 18.36
N PRO A 11 30.15 1.09 18.07
CA PRO A 11 30.14 0.49 16.74
C PRO A 11 28.73 0.07 16.28
N TRP A 12 27.81 -0.13 17.23
CA TRP A 12 26.41 -0.45 16.96
C TRP A 12 25.66 0.71 16.28
N LEU A 13 26.16 1.95 16.34
CA LEU A 13 25.56 3.10 15.65
C LEU A 13 25.57 2.91 14.13
N ASN A 14 26.61 2.28 13.57
CA ASN A 14 26.70 2.02 12.12
C ASN A 14 25.57 1.11 11.62
N LEU A 15 25.05 0.21 12.47
CA LEU A 15 23.93 -0.66 12.12
C LEU A 15 22.63 0.09 11.90
N ARG A 16 22.48 1.30 12.47
CA ARG A 16 21.28 2.11 12.27
C ARG A 16 21.09 2.52 10.81
N ASN A 17 22.17 2.56 10.02
CA ASN A 17 22.07 2.85 8.59
C ASN A 17 21.52 1.68 7.78
N LEU A 18 21.48 0.47 8.36
CA LEU A 18 21.03 -0.75 7.70
C LEU A 18 19.57 -1.09 8.01
N THR A 19 18.94 -0.38 8.96
CA THR A 19 17.56 -0.68 9.35
C THR A 19 16.84 0.57 9.88
N PRO A 20 15.56 0.78 9.51
CA PRO A 20 14.73 1.80 10.13
C PRO A 20 14.29 1.44 11.56
N ALA A 21 14.59 0.22 12.03
CA ALA A 21 14.30 -0.18 13.40
C ALA A 21 15.08 0.68 14.41
N ARG A 22 14.45 1.02 15.53
CA ARG A 22 15.04 1.88 16.58
C ARG A 22 16.03 1.08 17.44
N ILE A 23 17.18 0.75 16.88
CA ILE A 23 18.27 0.03 17.54
C ILE A 23 19.36 0.97 18.05
N ALA A 24 20.27 0.46 18.88
CA ALA A 24 21.42 1.20 19.42
C ALA A 24 21.02 2.55 20.07
N LEU A 25 19.89 2.56 20.80
CA LEU A 25 19.35 3.76 21.46
C LEU A 25 20.09 4.15 22.75
N GLY A 26 20.91 3.24 23.29
CA GLY A 26 21.48 3.38 24.63
C GLY A 26 20.48 3.02 25.73
N ARG A 27 20.85 3.28 26.99
CA ARG A 27 20.02 3.01 28.17
C ARG A 27 20.41 3.91 29.34
N THR A 28 19.42 4.23 30.18
CA THR A 28 19.61 4.85 31.49
C THR A 28 19.14 3.85 32.55
N GLY A 29 20.07 3.14 33.18
CA GLY A 29 19.74 1.99 34.04
C GLY A 29 19.13 0.85 33.22
N THR A 30 17.90 0.47 33.58
CA THR A 30 17.05 -0.51 32.87
C THR A 30 16.04 0.15 31.92
N SER A 31 16.08 1.48 31.75
CA SER A 31 15.11 2.27 30.98
C SER A 31 15.72 2.89 29.73
N LEU A 32 14.87 3.39 28.84
CA LEU A 32 15.28 4.18 27.68
C LEU A 32 15.85 5.54 28.10
N PRO A 33 16.82 6.10 27.35
CA PRO A 33 17.22 7.49 27.52
C PRO A 33 16.06 8.44 27.19
N THR A 34 16.04 9.61 27.83
CA THR A 34 14.97 10.60 27.66
C THR A 34 14.78 11.03 26.20
N SER A 35 15.86 11.20 25.44
CA SER A 35 15.77 11.55 24.01
C SER A 35 15.04 10.49 23.20
N ALA A 36 15.40 9.21 23.36
CA ALA A 36 14.73 8.11 22.68
C ALA A 36 13.24 8.00 23.07
N GLN A 37 12.90 8.31 24.32
CA GLN A 37 11.51 8.37 24.79
C GLN A 37 10.74 9.52 24.14
N LEU A 38 11.33 10.71 24.05
CA LEU A 38 10.72 11.88 23.39
C LEU A 38 10.52 11.64 21.89
N ASP A 39 11.54 11.08 21.21
CA ASP A 39 11.47 10.71 19.79
C ASP A 39 10.37 9.66 19.52
N PHE A 40 10.12 8.77 20.48
CA PHE A 40 9.01 7.81 20.40
C PHE A 40 7.66 8.51 20.54
N GLN A 41 7.51 9.39 21.53
CA GLN A 41 6.27 10.12 21.77
C GLN A 41 5.91 11.03 20.59
N TYR A 42 6.90 11.72 20.01
CA TYR A 42 6.72 12.55 18.83
C TYR A 42 6.21 11.73 17.65
N ALA A 43 6.88 10.62 17.34
CA ALA A 43 6.46 9.74 16.25
C ALA A 43 5.09 9.09 16.48
N HIS A 44 4.76 8.77 17.73
CA HIS A 44 3.43 8.28 18.08
C HIS A 44 2.34 9.33 17.87
N ALA A 45 2.59 10.60 18.21
CA ALA A 45 1.68 11.70 17.91
C ALA A 45 1.46 11.84 16.40
N GLN A 46 2.55 11.86 15.60
CA GLN A 46 2.46 11.91 14.14
C GLN A 46 1.67 10.73 13.55
N ALA A 47 1.88 9.51 14.05
CA ALA A 47 1.16 8.34 13.59
C ALA A 47 -0.35 8.45 13.89
N ARG A 48 -0.73 9.03 15.04
CA ARG A 48 -2.13 9.29 15.37
C ARG A 48 -2.74 10.33 14.45
N ASP A 49 -2.04 11.43 14.19
CA ASP A 49 -2.52 12.48 13.29
C ASP A 49 -2.70 11.96 11.86
N ALA A 50 -1.80 11.09 11.39
CA ALA A 50 -1.90 10.46 10.08
C ALA A 50 -3.16 9.60 9.91
N VAL A 51 -3.67 8.98 11.00
CA VAL A 51 -4.94 8.22 10.97
C VAL A 51 -6.13 9.16 10.71
N HIS A 52 -6.04 10.43 11.08
CA HIS A 52 -7.12 11.41 10.96
C HIS A 52 -6.96 12.35 9.75
N LEU A 53 -5.90 12.21 8.96
CA LEU A 53 -5.72 12.98 7.74
C LEU A 53 -6.88 12.70 6.77
N ALA A 54 -7.54 13.77 6.30
CA ALA A 54 -8.66 13.68 5.38
C ALA A 54 -8.21 13.20 3.99
N PHE A 55 -9.10 12.51 3.28
CA PHE A 55 -8.84 12.06 1.93
C PHE A 55 -9.07 13.19 0.91
N ASP A 56 -7.99 13.80 0.44
CA ASP A 56 -8.03 14.75 -0.69
C ASP A 56 -8.30 14.04 -2.03
N HIS A 57 -9.55 13.62 -2.23
CA HIS A 57 -10.01 13.00 -3.47
C HIS A 57 -10.01 13.99 -4.65
N GLN A 58 -10.15 15.30 -4.38
CA GLN A 58 -10.14 16.34 -5.43
C GLN A 58 -8.75 16.48 -6.06
N GLY A 59 -7.70 16.53 -5.23
CA GLY A 59 -6.32 16.57 -5.70
C GLY A 59 -5.94 15.35 -6.54
N ILE A 60 -6.34 14.15 -6.09
CA ILE A 60 -6.13 12.91 -6.88
C ILE A 60 -6.89 12.96 -8.21
N ARG A 61 -8.16 13.38 -8.19
CA ARG A 61 -8.98 13.49 -9.40
C ARG A 61 -8.39 14.48 -10.41
N ALA A 62 -7.86 15.61 -9.96
CA ALA A 62 -7.18 16.56 -10.83
C ALA A 62 -5.96 15.93 -11.52
N GLN A 63 -5.09 15.25 -10.76
CA GLN A 63 -3.91 14.57 -11.30
C GLN A 63 -4.27 13.41 -12.26
N LEU A 64 -5.37 12.69 -12.01
CA LEU A 64 -5.89 11.68 -12.93
C LEU A 64 -6.38 12.32 -14.23
N THR A 65 -7.10 13.44 -14.13
CA THR A 65 -7.63 14.18 -15.29
C THR A 65 -6.50 14.71 -16.18
N GLU A 66 -5.42 15.24 -15.59
CA GLU A 66 -4.21 15.68 -16.31
C GLU A 66 -3.56 14.54 -17.13
N ARG A 67 -3.77 13.29 -16.71
CA ARG A 67 -3.29 12.09 -17.40
C ARG A 67 -4.34 11.46 -18.33
N GLY A 68 -5.46 12.14 -18.56
CA GLY A 68 -6.55 11.65 -19.41
C GLY A 68 -7.32 10.46 -18.80
N ARG A 69 -7.27 10.28 -17.47
CA ARG A 69 -7.99 9.21 -16.77
C ARG A 69 -9.28 9.75 -16.17
N GLU A 70 -10.38 9.09 -16.50
CA GLU A 70 -11.65 9.28 -15.81
C GLU A 70 -11.60 8.76 -14.37
N SER A 71 -12.39 9.36 -13.50
CA SER A 71 -12.56 8.91 -12.11
C SER A 71 -13.99 9.08 -11.63
N LEU A 72 -14.40 8.17 -10.74
CA LEU A 72 -15.68 8.23 -10.04
C LEU A 72 -15.39 8.42 -8.56
N LEU A 73 -16.11 9.33 -7.91
CA LEU A 73 -16.05 9.51 -6.46
C LEU A 73 -17.23 8.80 -5.83
N LEU A 74 -16.93 7.91 -4.89
CA LEU A 74 -17.87 7.13 -4.12
C LEU A 74 -17.53 7.23 -2.64
N HIS A 75 -18.47 6.80 -1.81
CA HIS A 75 -18.35 6.74 -0.37
C HIS A 75 -18.79 5.37 0.15
N SER A 76 -18.11 4.86 1.17
CA SER A 76 -18.55 3.64 1.84
C SER A 76 -19.82 3.89 2.68
N ALA A 77 -20.41 2.84 3.25
CA ALA A 77 -21.50 2.99 4.20
C ALA A 77 -21.07 3.62 5.55
N ALA A 78 -19.76 3.83 5.78
CA ALA A 78 -19.26 4.48 6.98
C ALA A 78 -19.28 6.00 6.80
N ALA A 79 -20.35 6.65 7.28
CA ALA A 79 -20.66 8.08 7.08
C ALA A 79 -19.54 9.07 7.47
N ASP A 80 -18.65 8.70 8.39
CA ASP A 80 -17.55 9.54 8.84
C ASP A 80 -16.35 8.70 9.32
N ARG A 81 -15.24 9.39 9.61
CA ARG A 81 -14.00 8.76 10.07
C ARG A 81 -14.16 8.02 11.40
N HIS A 82 -15.02 8.50 12.29
CA HIS A 82 -15.23 7.89 13.60
C HIS A 82 -15.93 6.53 13.44
N SER A 83 -16.99 6.51 12.65
CA SER A 83 -17.74 5.31 12.25
C SER A 83 -16.83 4.33 11.51
N TYR A 84 -16.01 4.80 10.56
CA TYR A 84 -15.06 3.97 9.82
C TYR A 84 -14.08 3.18 10.72
N LEU A 85 -13.59 3.83 11.78
CA LEU A 85 -12.63 3.23 12.71
C LEU A 85 -13.27 2.17 13.61
N GLN A 86 -14.55 2.31 13.94
CA GLN A 86 -15.26 1.41 14.87
C GLN A 86 -16.11 0.34 14.18
N ARG A 87 -16.56 0.59 12.95
CA ARG A 87 -17.49 -0.25 12.18
C ARG A 87 -16.85 -0.73 10.89
N PRO A 88 -15.97 -1.74 10.97
CA PRO A 88 -15.29 -2.25 9.78
C PRO A 88 -16.24 -2.88 8.77
N ASP A 89 -17.43 -3.31 9.18
CA ASP A 89 -18.48 -3.80 8.31
C ASP A 89 -19.00 -2.71 7.35
N LEU A 90 -19.14 -1.47 7.82
CA LEU A 90 -19.62 -0.34 7.01
C LEU A 90 -18.60 0.09 5.96
N GLY A 91 -17.31 0.14 6.31
CA GLY A 91 -16.24 0.47 5.35
C GLY A 91 -16.03 -0.60 4.26
N ARG A 92 -16.64 -1.79 4.39
CA ARG A 92 -16.57 -2.87 3.39
C ARG A 92 -17.70 -2.84 2.37
N ARG A 93 -18.65 -1.90 2.50
CA ARG A 93 -19.81 -1.75 1.64
C ARG A 93 -19.90 -0.30 1.13
N LEU A 94 -20.45 -0.12 -0.06
CA LEU A 94 -20.82 1.22 -0.54
C LEU A 94 -22.06 1.73 0.19
N ASP A 95 -22.21 3.05 0.29
CA ASP A 95 -23.52 3.63 0.60
C ASP A 95 -24.47 3.52 -0.61
N ASP A 96 -25.77 3.73 -0.37
CA ASP A 96 -26.79 3.54 -1.40
C ASP A 96 -26.64 4.53 -2.57
N ALA A 97 -26.20 5.76 -2.30
CA ALA A 97 -25.99 6.77 -3.32
C ALA A 97 -24.83 6.40 -4.26
N SER A 98 -23.72 5.93 -3.70
CA SER A 98 -22.54 5.46 -4.43
C SER A 98 -22.80 4.17 -5.19
N ALA A 99 -23.59 3.27 -4.61
CA ALA A 99 -24.10 2.09 -5.30
C ALA A 99 -24.89 2.49 -6.57
N GLN A 100 -25.79 3.46 -6.46
CA GLN A 100 -26.58 3.93 -7.59
C GLN A 100 -25.70 4.59 -8.68
N ILE A 101 -24.70 5.38 -8.31
CA ILE A 101 -23.74 5.98 -9.27
C ILE A 101 -23.07 4.89 -10.11
N LEU A 102 -22.65 3.78 -9.50
CA LEU A 102 -22.04 2.66 -10.24
C LEU A 102 -23.05 1.93 -11.12
N ASP A 103 -24.28 1.71 -10.65
CA ASP A 103 -25.32 1.04 -11.40
C ASP A 103 -25.71 1.86 -12.65
N ASP A 104 -25.81 3.19 -12.51
CA ASP A 104 -26.03 4.12 -13.62
C ASP A 104 -24.87 4.10 -14.62
N TYR A 105 -23.63 4.11 -14.12
CA TYR A 105 -22.43 4.02 -14.95
C TYR A 105 -22.39 2.69 -15.74
N ALA A 106 -22.65 1.57 -15.08
CA ALA A 106 -22.69 0.25 -15.70
C ALA A 106 -23.81 0.11 -16.73
N THR A 107 -24.95 0.75 -16.50
CA THR A 107 -26.07 0.81 -17.46
C THR A 107 -25.68 1.60 -18.72
N ALA A 108 -24.96 2.71 -18.55
CA ALA A 108 -24.46 3.51 -19.67
C ALA A 108 -23.30 2.83 -20.44
N HIS A 109 -22.58 1.91 -19.80
CA HIS A 109 -21.41 1.22 -20.36
C HIS A 109 -21.59 -0.31 -20.29
N PRO A 110 -22.49 -0.89 -21.10
CA PRO A 110 -22.74 -2.33 -21.07
C PRO A 110 -21.52 -3.11 -21.56
N GLY A 111 -21.32 -4.32 -21.02
CA GLY A 111 -20.25 -5.24 -21.43
C GLY A 111 -19.17 -5.47 -20.37
N GLY A 112 -19.17 -4.68 -19.30
CA GLY A 112 -18.19 -4.80 -18.21
C GLY A 112 -16.78 -4.41 -18.62
N VAL A 113 -15.82 -4.64 -17.72
CA VAL A 113 -14.39 -4.35 -17.93
C VAL A 113 -13.52 -5.52 -17.51
N ASP A 114 -12.27 -5.56 -17.97
CA ASP A 114 -11.32 -6.58 -17.50
C ASP A 114 -10.84 -6.27 -16.08
N MET A 115 -10.66 -4.98 -15.76
CA MET A 115 -10.06 -4.54 -14.51
C MET A 115 -10.77 -3.32 -13.90
N ALA A 116 -11.23 -3.46 -12.66
CA ALA A 116 -11.63 -2.33 -11.83
C ALA A 116 -10.44 -1.86 -10.97
N ILE A 117 -10.09 -0.58 -11.07
CA ILE A 117 -9.09 0.06 -10.20
C ILE A 117 -9.80 0.89 -9.15
N VAL A 118 -9.61 0.53 -7.89
CA VAL A 118 -10.19 1.20 -6.73
C VAL A 118 -9.08 1.83 -5.92
N VAL A 119 -9.29 3.05 -5.45
CA VAL A 119 -8.39 3.78 -4.57
C VAL A 119 -9.16 4.20 -3.34
N ALA A 120 -8.74 3.75 -2.17
CA ALA A 120 -9.38 4.09 -0.91
C ALA A 120 -8.37 4.67 0.07
N ASP A 121 -8.78 5.67 0.84
CA ASP A 121 -7.99 6.29 1.90
C ASP A 121 -7.46 5.28 2.93
N GLY A 122 -8.29 4.30 3.29
CA GLY A 122 -7.92 3.29 4.25
C GLY A 122 -7.61 3.89 5.62
N LEU A 123 -6.53 3.42 6.25
CA LEU A 123 -6.05 3.97 7.52
C LEU A 123 -5.03 5.09 7.34
N SER A 124 -4.56 5.36 6.11
CA SER A 124 -3.58 6.40 5.82
C SER A 124 -3.85 7.07 4.47
N ALA A 125 -4.56 8.20 4.48
CA ALA A 125 -4.74 9.02 3.29
C ALA A 125 -3.39 9.50 2.72
N LEU A 126 -2.39 9.71 3.59
CA LEU A 126 -1.05 10.15 3.20
C LEU A 126 -0.37 9.16 2.24
N ALA A 127 -0.50 7.85 2.51
CA ALA A 127 0.03 6.81 1.63
C ALA A 127 -0.58 6.91 0.23
N VAL A 128 -1.89 7.10 0.18
CA VAL A 128 -2.66 7.18 -1.06
C VAL A 128 -2.26 8.42 -1.86
N HIS A 129 -2.15 9.58 -1.20
CA HIS A 129 -1.73 10.84 -1.84
C HIS A 129 -0.34 10.73 -2.46
N ARG A 130 0.59 10.09 -1.76
CA ARG A 130 2.00 9.98 -2.20
C ARG A 130 2.19 8.95 -3.31
N HIS A 131 1.51 7.80 -3.22
CA HIS A 131 1.92 6.61 -3.97
C HIS A 131 0.97 6.23 -5.10
N THR A 132 -0.30 6.65 -5.08
CA THR A 132 -1.31 6.25 -6.07
C THR A 132 -0.88 6.57 -7.49
N LEU A 133 -0.62 7.84 -7.78
CA LEU A 133 -0.32 8.29 -9.13
C LEU A 133 1.02 7.75 -9.67
N PRO A 134 2.13 7.75 -8.89
CA PRO A 134 3.37 7.12 -9.34
C PRO A 134 3.22 5.62 -9.60
N PHE A 135 2.46 4.91 -8.77
CA PHE A 135 2.22 3.48 -8.96
C PHE A 135 1.36 3.20 -10.20
N LEU A 136 0.23 3.90 -10.36
CA LEU A 136 -0.65 3.72 -11.53
C LEU A 136 0.08 3.96 -12.84
N ALA A 137 0.94 4.98 -12.92
CA ALA A 137 1.76 5.22 -14.11
C ALA A 137 2.66 4.02 -14.47
N ARG A 138 3.22 3.33 -13.46
CA ARG A 138 4.06 2.13 -13.69
C ARG A 138 3.24 0.91 -14.05
N LEU A 139 2.07 0.76 -13.46
CA LEU A 139 1.14 -0.31 -13.82
C LEU A 139 0.72 -0.16 -15.29
N GLU A 140 0.26 1.03 -15.69
CA GLU A 140 -0.19 1.33 -17.06
C GLU A 140 0.91 1.11 -18.10
N GLU A 141 2.13 1.60 -17.83
CA GLU A 141 3.31 1.40 -18.69
C GLU A 141 3.56 -0.09 -18.96
N GLN A 142 3.46 -0.94 -17.91
CA GLN A 142 3.76 -2.36 -18.01
C GLN A 142 2.58 -3.21 -18.53
N THR A 143 1.34 -2.72 -18.43
CA THR A 143 0.14 -3.43 -18.93
C THR A 143 -0.32 -2.98 -20.32
N ALA A 144 0.34 -1.99 -20.93
CA ALA A 144 -0.08 -1.43 -22.21
C ALA A 144 -0.22 -2.48 -23.33
N ALA A 145 0.60 -3.55 -23.29
CA ALA A 145 0.58 -4.63 -24.27
C ALA A 145 -0.49 -5.71 -23.99
N ASP A 146 -1.07 -5.76 -22.79
CA ASP A 146 -2.06 -6.78 -22.43
C ASP A 146 -3.45 -6.49 -23.02
N GLY A 147 -3.72 -5.23 -23.39
CA GLY A 147 -4.99 -4.84 -24.04
C GLY A 147 -6.23 -4.93 -23.13
N TRP A 148 -6.04 -4.97 -21.81
CA TRP A 148 -7.15 -5.00 -20.85
C TRP A 148 -7.95 -3.70 -20.86
N SER A 149 -9.27 -3.83 -20.92
CA SER A 149 -10.20 -2.73 -20.64
C SER A 149 -10.19 -2.41 -19.13
N VAL A 150 -10.05 -1.13 -18.80
CA VAL A 150 -9.93 -0.66 -17.41
C VAL A 150 -11.06 0.32 -17.10
N SER A 151 -11.67 0.20 -15.93
CA SER A 151 -12.66 1.16 -15.45
C SER A 151 -12.07 2.58 -15.30
N PRO A 152 -12.92 3.60 -15.13
CA PRO A 152 -12.51 4.81 -14.43
C PRO A 152 -11.85 4.45 -13.10
N VAL A 153 -10.93 5.27 -12.62
CA VAL A 153 -10.36 5.06 -11.29
C VAL A 153 -11.42 5.41 -10.25
N VAL A 154 -11.85 4.43 -9.47
CA VAL A 154 -12.90 4.60 -8.48
C VAL A 154 -12.28 5.04 -7.16
N LEU A 155 -12.51 6.28 -6.76
CA LEU A 155 -12.08 6.84 -5.48
C LEU A 155 -13.16 6.55 -4.44
N VAL A 156 -12.83 5.83 -3.37
CA VAL A 156 -13.77 5.46 -2.32
C VAL A 156 -13.35 6.06 -0.99
N GLU A 157 -14.16 6.97 -0.47
CA GLU A 157 -14.01 7.52 0.87
C GLU A 157 -14.41 6.51 1.95
N GLN A 158 -13.61 6.45 3.02
CA GLN A 158 -13.81 5.54 4.15
C GLN A 158 -13.84 4.06 3.70
N GLY A 159 -13.02 3.72 2.71
CA GLY A 159 -13.00 2.38 2.12
C GLY A 159 -12.16 1.38 2.91
N ARG A 160 -12.58 0.11 2.90
CA ARG A 160 -11.78 -1.06 3.28
C ARG A 160 -11.63 -1.98 2.09
N VAL A 161 -10.63 -2.85 2.13
CA VAL A 161 -10.26 -3.80 1.06
C VAL A 161 -11.48 -4.41 0.34
N ALA A 162 -12.45 -4.97 1.08
CA ALA A 162 -13.58 -5.68 0.50
C ALA A 162 -14.58 -4.79 -0.27
N VAL A 163 -14.55 -3.46 -0.12
CA VAL A 163 -15.42 -2.56 -0.90
C VAL A 163 -15.12 -2.65 -2.40
N ALA A 164 -13.87 -2.99 -2.74
CA ALA A 164 -13.45 -3.16 -4.12
C ALA A 164 -14.18 -4.31 -4.82
N ASP A 165 -14.58 -5.34 -4.08
CA ASP A 165 -15.31 -6.46 -4.66
C ASP A 165 -16.75 -6.05 -5.01
N GLU A 166 -17.39 -5.18 -4.21
CA GLU A 166 -18.71 -4.62 -4.52
C GLU A 166 -18.63 -3.69 -5.74
N VAL A 167 -17.62 -2.82 -5.79
CA VAL A 167 -17.38 -1.92 -6.93
C VAL A 167 -17.21 -2.75 -8.22
N ALA A 168 -16.32 -3.73 -8.19
CA ALA A 168 -16.01 -4.55 -9.34
C ALA A 168 -17.19 -5.43 -9.79
N GLN A 169 -17.95 -5.99 -8.84
CA GLN A 169 -19.15 -6.75 -9.15
C GLN A 169 -20.19 -5.88 -9.89
N ARG A 170 -20.43 -4.64 -9.44
CA ARG A 170 -21.38 -3.71 -10.06
C ARG A 170 -20.93 -3.29 -11.46
N LEU A 171 -19.62 -3.08 -11.65
CA LEU A 171 -19.02 -2.77 -12.95
C LEU A 171 -18.89 -3.98 -13.88
N GLY A 172 -19.27 -5.19 -13.45
CA GLY A 172 -19.06 -6.41 -14.23
C GLY A 172 -17.59 -6.69 -14.52
N ALA A 173 -16.69 -6.28 -13.62
CA ALA A 173 -15.26 -6.41 -13.81
C ALA A 173 -14.76 -7.84 -13.57
N LYS A 174 -13.89 -8.36 -14.45
CA LYS A 174 -13.29 -9.70 -14.26
C LYS A 174 -12.32 -9.75 -13.08
N MET A 175 -11.65 -8.63 -12.81
CA MET A 175 -10.66 -8.47 -11.77
C MET A 175 -10.85 -7.14 -11.02
N SER A 176 -10.45 -7.10 -9.76
CA SER A 176 -10.35 -5.87 -8.97
C SER A 176 -8.96 -5.69 -8.39
N VAL A 177 -8.45 -4.47 -8.44
CA VAL A 177 -7.27 -4.04 -7.68
C VAL A 177 -7.67 -2.86 -6.82
N ILE A 178 -7.42 -2.93 -5.52
CA ILE A 178 -7.55 -1.79 -4.61
C ILE A 178 -6.19 -1.34 -4.08
N LEU A 179 -5.92 -0.06 -4.29
CA LEU A 179 -4.83 0.70 -3.65
C LEU A 179 -5.40 1.30 -2.37
N ILE A 180 -4.84 0.96 -1.23
CA ILE A 180 -5.36 1.39 0.07
C ILE A 180 -4.25 1.78 1.04
N GLY A 181 -4.45 2.89 1.74
CA GLY A 181 -3.55 3.31 2.80
C GLY A 181 -3.55 2.32 3.96
N GLU A 182 -2.39 1.76 4.29
CA GLU A 182 -2.25 0.82 5.40
C GLU A 182 -2.27 1.55 6.75
N ARG A 183 -2.25 0.78 7.84
CA ARG A 183 -2.15 1.35 9.19
C ARG A 183 -0.83 2.13 9.32
N PRO A 184 -0.84 3.41 9.72
CA PRO A 184 0.39 4.18 9.95
C PRO A 184 1.30 3.48 10.97
N GLY A 185 2.55 3.21 10.56
CA GLY A 185 3.59 2.76 11.47
C GLY A 185 4.27 3.93 12.17
N LEU A 186 4.94 3.68 13.30
CA LEU A 186 5.71 4.70 14.03
C LEU A 186 6.85 5.32 13.23
N SER A 187 7.38 4.62 12.24
CA SER A 187 8.50 5.10 11.41
C SER A 187 8.13 5.21 9.92
N SER A 188 6.90 4.87 9.55
CA SER A 188 6.43 4.80 8.16
C SER A 188 4.91 5.00 8.11
N PRO A 189 4.44 6.26 8.16
CA PRO A 189 3.01 6.55 8.21
C PRO A 189 2.32 6.41 6.85
N ASP A 190 3.07 6.19 5.76
CA ASP A 190 2.63 6.32 4.37
C ASP A 190 2.74 5.02 3.55
N SER A 191 2.69 3.85 4.18
CA SER A 191 2.71 2.58 3.46
C SER A 191 1.43 2.35 2.63
N LEU A 192 1.56 2.11 1.32
CA LEU A 192 0.46 1.72 0.44
C LEU A 192 0.38 0.19 0.33
N GLY A 193 -0.83 -0.34 0.44
CA GLY A 193 -1.14 -1.75 0.20
C GLY A 193 -1.93 -1.92 -1.09
N LEU A 194 -1.66 -3.00 -1.82
CA LEU A 194 -2.39 -3.42 -3.01
C LEU A 194 -3.10 -4.75 -2.71
N TYR A 195 -4.38 -4.82 -2.99
CA TYR A 195 -5.14 -6.07 -2.88
C TYR A 195 -5.79 -6.40 -4.21
N PHE A 196 -5.60 -7.64 -4.66
CA PHE A 196 -6.05 -8.14 -5.95
C PHE A 196 -7.01 -9.31 -5.78
N THR A 197 -8.14 -9.27 -6.49
CA THR A 197 -9.14 -10.34 -6.54
C THR A 197 -9.49 -10.65 -7.99
N TYR A 198 -9.56 -11.94 -8.34
CA TYR A 198 -10.14 -12.43 -9.58
C TYR A 198 -11.58 -12.91 -9.35
N ALA A 199 -12.47 -12.63 -10.29
CA ALA A 199 -13.92 -12.83 -10.16
C ALA A 199 -14.49 -12.26 -8.84
N PRO A 200 -14.25 -10.95 -8.57
CA PRO A 200 -14.67 -10.31 -7.34
C PRO A 200 -16.20 -10.37 -7.17
N LYS A 201 -16.63 -10.64 -5.93
CA LYS A 201 -18.04 -10.61 -5.53
C LYS A 201 -18.18 -10.26 -4.05
N VAL A 202 -19.30 -9.63 -3.71
CA VAL A 202 -19.67 -9.36 -2.32
C VAL A 202 -19.75 -10.69 -1.56
N GLY A 203 -19.17 -10.69 -0.35
CA GLY A 203 -19.14 -11.86 0.53
C GLY A 203 -17.87 -12.71 0.43
N LEU A 204 -16.92 -12.40 -0.48
CA LEU A 204 -15.62 -13.05 -0.49
C LEU A 204 -14.84 -12.76 0.81
N THR A 205 -14.14 -13.80 1.29
CA THR A 205 -13.22 -13.70 2.43
C THR A 205 -11.83 -13.25 1.99
N ASP A 206 -10.98 -12.83 2.92
CA ASP A 206 -9.62 -12.37 2.60
C ASP A 206 -8.75 -13.45 1.95
N ALA A 207 -9.11 -14.73 2.10
CA ALA A 207 -8.42 -15.84 1.45
C ALA A 207 -8.47 -15.80 -0.10
N TYR A 208 -9.37 -15.01 -0.68
CA TYR A 208 -9.48 -14.83 -2.13
C TYR A 208 -8.66 -13.65 -2.66
N ARG A 209 -7.97 -12.93 -1.77
CA ARG A 209 -7.26 -11.69 -2.13
C ARG A 209 -5.75 -11.93 -2.06
N ASN A 210 -5.05 -11.64 -3.15
CA ASN A 210 -3.60 -11.50 -3.09
C ASN A 210 -3.27 -10.12 -2.49
N CYS A 211 -2.20 -10.05 -1.69
CA CYS A 211 -1.77 -8.82 -1.04
C CYS A 211 -0.32 -8.52 -1.40
N ILE A 212 -0.06 -7.28 -1.84
CA ILE A 212 1.28 -6.71 -2.00
C ILE A 212 1.32 -5.50 -1.07
N SER A 213 2.07 -5.62 0.03
CA SER A 213 2.17 -4.58 1.05
C SER A 213 3.46 -3.76 0.91
N ASN A 214 3.60 -2.72 1.73
CA ASN A 214 4.83 -1.95 1.87
C ASN A 214 5.28 -1.25 0.57
N VAL A 215 4.34 -0.86 -0.29
CA VAL A 215 4.65 -0.12 -1.53
C VAL A 215 5.00 1.33 -1.18
N ARG A 216 6.29 1.63 -1.18
CA ARG A 216 6.90 2.94 -0.90
C ARG A 216 8.39 2.91 -1.28
N LEU A 217 9.04 4.06 -1.35
CA LEU A 217 10.43 4.17 -1.82
C LEU A 217 11.44 3.43 -0.93
N GLU A 218 11.26 3.43 0.39
CA GLU A 218 12.11 2.69 1.33
C GLU A 218 11.53 1.31 1.67
N GLY A 219 10.61 0.82 0.83
CA GLY A 219 10.00 -0.51 0.90
C GLY A 219 10.05 -1.17 -0.48
N LEU A 220 8.90 -1.63 -0.97
CA LEU A 220 8.77 -2.18 -2.31
C LEU A 220 8.59 -1.06 -3.33
N SER A 221 9.51 -0.96 -4.29
CA SER A 221 9.45 0.05 -5.34
C SER A 221 8.22 -0.13 -6.23
N TYR A 222 7.74 0.96 -6.85
CA TYR A 222 6.57 0.93 -7.72
C TYR A 222 6.73 -0.05 -8.88
N GLY A 223 7.92 -0.10 -9.49
CA GLY A 223 8.20 -1.00 -10.60
C GLY A 223 8.13 -2.48 -10.18
N MET A 224 8.67 -2.83 -9.02
CA MET A 224 8.60 -4.20 -8.49
C MET A 224 7.18 -4.57 -8.06
N ALA A 225 6.45 -3.64 -7.43
CA ALA A 225 5.06 -3.85 -7.04
C ALA A 225 4.15 -4.06 -8.26
N ALA A 226 4.32 -3.25 -9.31
CA ALA A 226 3.60 -3.40 -10.57
C ALA A 226 3.92 -4.75 -11.23
N HIS A 227 5.19 -5.12 -11.34
CA HIS A 227 5.62 -6.41 -11.92
C HIS A 227 4.96 -7.61 -11.22
N ARG A 228 4.98 -7.63 -9.89
CA ARG A 228 4.32 -8.68 -9.09
C ARG A 228 2.80 -8.69 -9.28
N LEU A 229 2.17 -7.52 -9.25
CA LEU A 229 0.73 -7.39 -9.45
C LEU A 229 0.32 -7.92 -10.84
N ILE A 230 1.05 -7.53 -11.89
CA ILE A 230 0.78 -7.95 -13.27
C ILE A 230 0.98 -9.45 -13.43
N TYR A 231 2.02 -10.02 -12.82
CA TYR A 231 2.20 -11.47 -12.79
C TYR A 231 0.97 -12.17 -12.21
N LEU A 232 0.50 -11.73 -11.04
CA LEU A 232 -0.70 -12.28 -10.41
C LEU A 232 -1.94 -12.12 -11.29
N MET A 233 -2.13 -10.97 -11.92
CA MET A 233 -3.26 -10.72 -12.82
C MET A 233 -3.25 -11.63 -14.05
N ARG A 234 -2.09 -11.78 -14.71
CA ARG A 234 -1.94 -12.67 -15.87
C ARG A 234 -2.21 -14.13 -15.50
N GLU A 235 -1.64 -14.59 -14.39
CA GLU A 235 -1.85 -15.96 -13.92
C GLU A 235 -3.28 -16.20 -13.45
N ALA A 236 -3.92 -15.21 -12.84
CA ALA A 236 -5.32 -15.28 -12.49
C ALA A 236 -6.23 -15.34 -13.71
N CYS A 237 -5.97 -14.56 -14.76
CA CYS A 237 -6.67 -14.68 -16.04
C CYS A 237 -6.51 -16.07 -16.66
N ARG A 238 -5.30 -16.63 -16.62
CA ARG A 238 -4.99 -17.95 -17.18
C ARG A 238 -5.61 -19.11 -16.39
N ARG A 239 -5.61 -19.02 -15.06
CA ARG A 239 -5.97 -20.12 -14.14
C ARG A 239 -7.34 -19.95 -13.49
N GLN A 240 -7.94 -18.78 -13.64
CA GLN A 240 -9.23 -18.38 -13.07
C GLN A 240 -9.29 -18.49 -11.54
N LEU A 241 -8.22 -18.07 -10.86
CA LEU A 241 -8.09 -18.14 -9.41
C LEU A 241 -7.26 -16.97 -8.85
N SER A 242 -7.43 -16.67 -7.57
CA SER A 242 -6.68 -15.64 -6.83
C SER A 242 -6.59 -16.01 -5.34
N GLY A 243 -5.91 -15.18 -4.56
CA GLY A 243 -5.74 -15.37 -3.13
C GLY A 243 -4.81 -16.52 -2.78
N VAL A 244 -5.14 -17.29 -1.74
CA VAL A 244 -4.29 -18.39 -1.23
C VAL A 244 -4.00 -19.47 -2.28
N ASN A 245 -4.85 -19.59 -3.30
CA ASN A 245 -4.69 -20.55 -4.40
C ASN A 245 -3.76 -20.05 -5.51
N LEU A 246 -3.36 -18.77 -5.47
CA LEU A 246 -2.44 -18.14 -6.41
C LEU A 246 -1.23 -17.58 -5.65
N LYS A 247 -0.08 -18.25 -5.75
CA LYS A 247 1.16 -17.75 -5.14
C LYS A 247 1.83 -16.72 -6.03
N ASP A 248 2.48 -15.74 -5.41
CA ASP A 248 3.40 -14.84 -6.10
C ASP A 248 4.71 -15.59 -6.36
N GLU A 249 4.89 -16.05 -7.60
CA GLU A 249 6.11 -16.71 -8.08
C GLU A 249 6.80 -15.82 -9.14
N ALA A 250 6.53 -14.51 -9.12
CA ALA A 250 7.15 -13.56 -10.02
C ALA A 250 8.67 -13.58 -9.83
N GLN A 251 9.39 -13.91 -10.90
CA GLN A 251 10.85 -13.84 -10.89
C GLN A 251 11.28 -12.38 -10.79
N LEU A 252 12.09 -12.08 -9.78
CA LEU A 252 12.78 -10.80 -9.64
C LEU A 252 14.17 -10.98 -10.23
N HIS A 253 14.47 -10.27 -11.32
CA HIS A 253 15.83 -10.17 -11.80
C HIS A 253 16.64 -9.42 -10.75
N THR A 254 17.35 -10.17 -9.93
CA THR A 254 18.41 -9.64 -9.09
C THR A 254 19.62 -9.42 -9.98
N LEU A 255 20.30 -8.28 -9.84
CA LEU A 255 21.61 -8.12 -10.46
C LEU A 255 22.49 -9.23 -9.88
N ASP A 256 22.91 -10.17 -10.71
CA ASP A 256 23.93 -11.15 -10.32
C ASP A 256 25.13 -10.36 -9.83
N ALA A 257 25.57 -10.63 -8.60
CA ALA A 257 26.74 -10.00 -8.02
C ALA A 257 28.00 -10.57 -8.70
N GLU A 258 28.19 -10.25 -9.98
CA GLU A 258 29.47 -10.38 -10.68
C GLU A 258 30.43 -9.36 -10.07
N ASN A 259 30.98 -9.69 -8.90
CA ASN A 259 32.16 -9.15 -8.20
C ASN A 259 32.01 -9.22 -6.67
N ALA A 260 31.49 -10.33 -6.13
CA ALA A 260 31.78 -10.70 -4.74
C ALA A 260 33.24 -11.19 -4.61
N ALA A 261 34.20 -10.31 -4.95
CA ALA A 261 35.60 -10.52 -4.60
C ALA A 261 35.72 -10.38 -3.07
N ASP A 262 35.74 -11.53 -2.40
CA ASP A 262 36.37 -11.80 -1.10
C ASP A 262 36.19 -10.72 0.00
N MET A 263 34.95 -10.37 0.36
CA MET A 263 34.67 -9.69 1.63
C MET A 263 34.67 -10.68 2.80
N LYS A 264 35.84 -11.25 3.12
CA LYS A 264 36.09 -12.05 4.35
C LYS A 264 36.33 -11.19 5.59
N GLY A 265 35.72 -10.01 5.67
CA GLY A 265 35.76 -9.14 6.84
C GLY A 265 34.42 -9.15 7.55
N ASN A 266 34.41 -9.50 8.84
CA ASN A 266 33.24 -9.23 9.67
C ASN A 266 33.15 -7.71 9.86
N PHE A 267 32.16 -7.07 9.23
CA PHE A 267 31.98 -5.62 9.28
C PHE A 267 31.75 -5.06 10.70
N LEU A 268 31.44 -5.93 11.67
CA LEU A 268 31.30 -5.59 13.09
C LEU A 268 32.63 -5.51 13.84
N LEU A 269 33.72 -6.00 13.24
CA LEU A 269 35.05 -5.97 13.84
C LEU A 269 35.87 -4.86 13.18
N ALA A 270 36.57 -4.08 14.00
CA ALA A 270 37.57 -3.16 13.48
C ALA A 270 38.61 -3.96 12.67
N PRO A 271 39.07 -3.44 11.51
CA PRO A 271 40.17 -4.07 10.79
C PRO A 271 41.39 -4.17 11.73
N PRO A 272 42.18 -5.26 11.64
CA PRO A 272 43.34 -5.43 12.50
C PRO A 272 44.30 -4.25 12.33
N PRO A 273 44.93 -3.76 13.41
CA PRO A 273 45.90 -2.69 13.32
C PRO A 273 47.09 -3.16 12.46
N SER A 274 47.49 -2.28 11.53
CA SER A 274 48.65 -2.44 10.64
C SER A 274 49.96 -2.47 11.39
#